data_AF-A0A2N2M6K6-F1
#
_entry.id   AF-A0A2N2M6K6-F1
#
_cell.length_a   1.000
_cell.length_b   1.000
_cell.length_c   1.000
_cell.angle_alpha   90.00
_cell.angle_beta   90.00
_cell.angle_gamma   90.00
#
_symmetry.space_group_name_H-M   'P 1'
#
loop_
_entity.id
_entity.type
_entity.pdbx_description
1 polymer ?
#
loop_
_entity_poly.entity_id
_entity_poly.type
_entity_poly.pdbx_seq_one_letter_code
_entity_poly.pdbx_strand_id
1 'polypeptide(L)'
;MDAILRFLTQYEILFYILLGAVILVYVRKVYLAWRDWSVALFGLEKELSQRKINAGLSIVLFSGLLAIGLFVINTFVTPSVPGVFQVATPTVDMTEQPTLIVETPTLEVTAQGLIPTLSAYLNKGCVPGQVNWSYPLDGDGVSGAVELNGTVNIVNLGFYKIEYSSGDQDNW
;
A
#
# COMPACT_ATOMS: atom_id res chain seq x y z
N MET A 1 -0.51 -13.38 -15.46
CA MET A 1 0.16 -13.58 -14.15
C MET A 1 -0.65 -12.90 -13.04
N ASP A 2 -1.19 -11.72 -13.32
CA ASP A 2 -2.04 -10.95 -12.40
C ASP A 2 -3.28 -11.68 -11.91
N ALA A 3 -3.92 -12.50 -12.76
CA ALA A 3 -5.07 -13.32 -12.35
C ALA A 3 -4.73 -14.34 -11.25
N ILE A 4 -3.50 -14.89 -11.25
CA ILE A 4 -3.05 -15.85 -10.23
C ILE A 4 -2.79 -15.11 -8.92
N LEU A 5 -2.15 -13.93 -8.97
CA LEU A 5 -1.91 -13.10 -7.80
C LEU A 5 -3.22 -12.63 -7.16
N ARG A 6 -4.19 -12.18 -7.98
CA ARG A 6 -5.54 -11.83 -7.53
C ARG A 6 -6.27 -13.00 -6.87
N PHE A 7 -6.15 -14.20 -7.41
CA PHE A 7 -6.74 -15.39 -6.81
C PHE A 7 -6.10 -15.71 -5.45
N LEU A 8 -4.77 -15.60 -5.36
CA LEU A 8 -4.03 -15.85 -4.12
C LEU A 8 -4.40 -14.84 -3.02
N THR A 9 -4.58 -13.57 -3.36
CA THR A 9 -4.99 -12.52 -2.41
C THR A 9 -6.44 -12.68 -1.99
N GLN A 10 -7.34 -12.95 -2.93
CA GLN A 10 -8.78 -13.12 -2.64
C GLN A 10 -9.05 -14.28 -1.68
N TYR A 11 -8.29 -15.38 -1.81
CA TYR A 11 -8.46 -16.59 -1.00
C TYR A 11 -7.37 -16.80 0.04
N GLU A 12 -6.59 -15.77 0.35
CA GLU A 12 -5.48 -15.82 1.31
C GLU A 12 -5.91 -16.48 2.63
N ILE A 13 -7.03 -16.02 3.20
CA ILE A 13 -7.56 -16.52 4.47
C ILE A 13 -7.89 -18.02 4.39
N LEU A 14 -8.47 -18.48 3.28
CA LEU A 14 -8.80 -19.90 3.11
C LEU A 14 -7.54 -20.76 3.05
N PHE A 15 -6.51 -20.31 2.35
CA PHE A 15 -5.24 -21.02 2.28
C PHE A 15 -4.58 -21.13 3.66
N TYR A 16 -4.57 -20.04 4.45
CA TYR A 16 -4.02 -20.09 5.81
C TYR A 16 -4.82 -20.99 6.75
N ILE A 17 -6.16 -20.99 6.67
CA ILE A 17 -6.99 -21.90 7.47
C ILE A 17 -6.69 -23.35 7.12
N LEU A 18 -6.59 -23.67 5.82
CA LEU A 18 -6.29 -25.02 5.35
C LEU A 18 -4.90 -25.48 5.83
N LEU A 19 -3.86 -24.68 5.58
CA LEU A 19 -2.49 -25.01 5.98
C LEU A 19 -2.35 -25.07 7.50
N GLY A 20 -2.99 -24.14 8.23
CA GLY A 20 -3.04 -24.14 9.68
C GLY A 20 -3.69 -25.41 10.24
N ALA A 21 -4.79 -25.87 9.66
CA ALA A 21 -5.44 -27.12 10.05
C ALA A 21 -4.54 -28.34 9.79
N VAL A 22 -3.87 -28.39 8.64
CA VAL A 22 -2.89 -29.46 8.32
C VAL A 22 -1.75 -29.45 9.34
N ILE A 23 -1.15 -28.29 9.61
CA ILE A 23 -0.07 -28.15 10.59
C ILE A 23 -0.54 -28.61 11.97
N LEU A 24 -1.72 -28.18 12.44
CA LEU A 24 -2.25 -28.55 13.75
C LEU A 24 -2.41 -30.07 13.89
N VAL A 25 -3.01 -30.73 12.90
CA VAL A 25 -3.22 -32.18 12.91
C VAL A 25 -1.89 -32.93 12.93
N TYR A 26 -0.91 -32.51 12.13
CA TYR A 26 0.37 -33.19 12.03
C TYR A 26 1.30 -32.91 13.22
N VAL A 27 1.28 -31.69 13.77
CA VAL A 27 1.98 -31.36 15.02
C VAL A 27 1.46 -32.25 16.15
N ARG A 28 0.14 -32.43 16.26
CA ARG A 28 -0.45 -33.35 17.25
C ARG A 28 0.04 -34.79 17.04
N LYS A 29 0.09 -35.27 15.79
CA LYS A 29 0.60 -36.63 15.48
C LYS A 29 2.07 -36.78 15.85
N VAL A 30 2.90 -35.79 15.54
CA VAL A 30 4.33 -35.78 15.90
C VAL A 30 4.50 -35.77 17.40
N TYR A 31 3.74 -34.96 18.13
CA TYR A 31 3.78 -34.89 19.59
C TYR A 31 3.44 -36.23 20.24
N LEU A 32 2.38 -36.90 19.76
CA LEU A 32 2.02 -38.23 20.25
C LEU A 32 3.10 -39.27 19.95
N ALA A 33 3.63 -39.29 18.73
CA ALA A 33 4.71 -40.20 18.34
C ALA A 33 6.02 -39.94 19.13
N TRP A 34 6.28 -38.68 19.48
CA TRP A 34 7.43 -38.31 20.30
C TRP A 34 7.28 -38.79 21.75
N ARG A 35 6.08 -38.69 22.32
CA ARG A 35 5.79 -39.26 23.65
C ARG A 35 5.93 -40.77 23.66
N ASP A 36 5.50 -41.46 22.60
CA ASP A 36 5.67 -42.91 22.50
C ASP A 36 7.16 -43.28 22.36
N TRP A 37 7.93 -42.49 21.60
CA TRP A 37 9.38 -42.65 21.45
C TRP A 37 10.16 -42.44 22.75
N SER A 38 9.73 -41.54 23.64
CA SER A 38 10.44 -41.24 24.88
C SER A 38 10.29 -42.31 25.95
N VAL A 39 9.20 -43.09 25.90
CA VAL A 39 8.90 -44.17 26.86
C VAL A 39 9.35 -45.55 26.35
N ALA A 40 9.66 -45.67 25.06
CA ALA A 40 10.09 -46.93 24.45
C ALA A 40 11.42 -47.44 25.04
N LEU A 41 11.41 -48.69 25.53
CA LEU A 41 12.58 -49.36 26.10
C LEU A 41 13.39 -50.12 25.04
N PHE A 42 12.73 -50.62 23.99
CA PHE A 42 13.36 -51.39 22.92
C PHE A 42 13.73 -50.50 21.73
N GLY A 43 14.92 -50.72 21.16
CA GLY A 43 15.40 -49.97 20.00
C GLY A 43 14.47 -50.07 18.78
N LEU A 44 13.85 -51.23 18.57
CA LEU A 44 12.96 -51.47 17.43
C LEU A 44 11.68 -50.61 17.48
N GLU A 45 11.09 -50.45 18.68
CA GLU A 45 9.93 -49.56 18.89
C GLU A 45 10.30 -48.09 18.69
N LYS A 46 11.54 -47.75 19.07
CA LYS A 46 12.12 -46.42 18.93
C LYS A 46 12.31 -46.05 17.47
N GLU A 47 12.81 -46.97 16.64
CA GLU A 47 12.97 -46.75 15.19
C GLU A 47 11.61 -46.58 14.47
N LEU A 48 10.62 -47.40 14.82
CA LEU A 48 9.26 -47.27 14.29
C LEU A 48 8.63 -45.92 14.66
N SER A 49 8.83 -45.46 15.89
CA SER A 49 8.33 -44.17 16.37
C SER A 49 9.09 -43.01 15.71
N GLN A 50 10.41 -43.13 15.52
CA GLN A 50 11.22 -42.14 14.82
C GLN A 50 10.80 -41.98 13.35
N ARG A 51 10.43 -43.06 12.66
CA ARG A 51 9.90 -42.98 11.30
C ARG A 51 8.59 -42.18 11.25
N LYS A 52 7.70 -42.36 12.23
CA LYS A 52 6.45 -41.57 12.35
C LYS A 52 6.72 -40.10 12.61
N ILE A 53 7.68 -39.79 13.48
CA ILE A 53 8.11 -38.41 13.77
C ILE A 53 8.64 -37.74 12.50
N ASN A 54 9.59 -38.39 11.79
CA ASN A 54 10.18 -37.83 10.58
C ASN A 54 9.14 -37.58 9.48
N ALA A 55 8.20 -38.52 9.30
CA ALA A 55 7.12 -38.36 8.33
C ALA A 55 6.13 -37.24 8.69
N GLY A 56 5.83 -37.07 9.99
CA GLY A 56 4.99 -35.96 10.43
C GLY A 56 5.69 -34.61 10.34
N LEU A 57 6.99 -34.58 10.70
CA LEU A 57 7.81 -33.37 10.65
C LEU A 57 8.01 -32.86 9.23
N SER A 58 8.23 -33.75 8.25
CA SER A 58 8.37 -33.33 6.85
C SER A 58 7.11 -32.63 6.32
N ILE A 59 5.92 -33.10 6.71
CA ILE A 59 4.64 -32.50 6.31
C ILE A 59 4.44 -31.14 6.99
N VAL A 60 4.75 -31.04 8.29
CA VAL A 60 4.70 -29.75 9.02
C VAL A 60 5.66 -28.75 8.39
N LEU A 61 6.90 -29.17 8.09
CA LEU A 61 7.91 -28.31 7.48
C LEU A 61 7.49 -27.86 6.08
N PHE A 62 7.03 -28.78 5.24
CA PHE A 62 6.55 -28.45 3.90
C PHE A 62 5.37 -27.48 3.94
N SER A 63 4.38 -27.74 4.79
CA SER A 63 3.22 -26.85 4.96
C SER A 63 3.63 -25.48 5.51
N GLY A 64 4.61 -25.44 6.42
CA GLY A 64 5.16 -24.20 6.97
C GLY A 64 5.89 -23.37 5.92
N LEU A 65 6.73 -24.01 5.10
CA LEU A 65 7.41 -23.34 3.98
C LEU A 65 6.40 -22.79 2.96
N LEU A 66 5.32 -23.53 2.69
CA LEU A 66 4.27 -23.09 1.78
C LEU A 66 3.51 -21.89 2.35
N ALA A 67 3.18 -21.91 3.65
CA ALA A 67 2.55 -20.77 4.32
C ALA A 67 3.45 -19.52 4.31
N ILE A 68 4.75 -19.67 4.56
CA ILE A 68 5.72 -18.58 4.47
C ILE A 68 5.82 -18.06 3.03
N GLY A 69 5.83 -18.95 2.03
CA GLY A 69 5.84 -18.58 0.62
C GLY A 69 4.61 -17.75 0.24
N LEU A 70 3.42 -18.16 0.67
CA LEU A 70 2.18 -17.39 0.47
C LEU A 70 2.26 -16.02 1.12
N PHE A 71 2.77 -15.95 2.35
CA PHE A 71 2.96 -14.68 3.06
C PHE A 71 3.90 -13.73 2.30
N VAL A 72 5.04 -14.23 1.82
CA VAL A 72 6.00 -13.42 1.07
C VAL A 72 5.39 -12.93 -0.25
N ILE A 73 4.69 -13.81 -0.97
CA ILE A 73 4.04 -13.45 -2.24
C ILE A 73 2.97 -12.38 -2.00
N ASN A 74 2.12 -12.53 -0.99
CA ASN A 74 1.04 -11.58 -0.76
C ASN A 74 1.54 -10.23 -0.22
N THR A 75 2.56 -10.25 0.64
CA THR A 75 3.05 -9.03 1.31
C THR A 75 4.03 -8.23 0.44
N PHE A 76 4.88 -8.89 -0.35
CA PHE A 76 5.95 -8.21 -1.09
C PHE A 76 5.75 -8.26 -2.62
N VAL A 77 5.30 -9.39 -3.16
CA VAL A 77 5.20 -9.57 -4.63
C VAL A 77 3.92 -8.97 -5.17
N THR A 78 2.80 -9.18 -4.48
CA THR A 78 1.49 -8.71 -4.96
C THR A 78 1.39 -7.19 -5.04
N PRO A 79 1.85 -6.40 -4.03
CA PRO A 79 1.78 -4.94 -4.09
C PRO A 79 2.72 -4.32 -5.13
N SER A 80 3.76 -5.04 -5.56
CA SER A 80 4.70 -4.57 -6.58
C SER A 80 4.20 -4.75 -8.01
N VAL A 81 3.08 -5.48 -8.21
CA VAL A 81 2.46 -5.67 -9.53
C VAL A 81 1.25 -4.73 -9.68
N PRO A 82 1.34 -3.71 -10.55
CA PRO A 82 0.24 -2.77 -10.77
C PRO A 82 -0.97 -3.49 -11.40
N GLY A 83 -2.17 -3.13 -10.96
CA GLY A 83 -3.42 -3.72 -11.47
C GLY A 83 -3.85 -5.03 -10.79
N VAL A 84 -3.20 -5.49 -9.72
CA VAL A 84 -3.72 -6.62 -8.91
C VAL A 84 -4.84 -6.16 -7.97
N PHE A 85 -4.73 -4.96 -7.39
CA PHE A 85 -5.80 -4.32 -6.63
C PHE A 85 -6.69 -3.49 -7.56
N GLN A 86 -7.95 -3.90 -7.75
CA GLN A 86 -8.94 -3.02 -8.37
C GLN A 86 -9.62 -2.24 -7.26
N VAL A 87 -9.11 -1.04 -6.99
CA VAL A 87 -9.89 -0.04 -6.28
C VAL A 87 -11.10 0.26 -7.16
N ALA A 88 -12.30 0.27 -6.59
CA ALA A 88 -13.51 0.67 -7.30
C ALA A 88 -13.26 2.08 -7.86
N THR A 89 -13.07 2.16 -9.17
CA THR A 89 -12.97 3.44 -9.86
C THR A 89 -14.38 4.01 -9.84
N PRO A 90 -14.60 5.24 -9.33
CA PRO A 90 -15.92 5.85 -9.40
C PRO A 90 -16.35 5.83 -10.87
N THR A 91 -17.47 5.17 -11.12
CA THR A 91 -18.05 5.09 -12.47
C THR A 91 -18.43 6.52 -12.83
N VAL A 92 -17.81 7.08 -13.86
CA VAL A 92 -18.17 8.43 -14.35
C VAL A 92 -19.65 8.36 -14.77
N ASP A 93 -20.51 9.01 -13.99
CA ASP A 93 -21.92 9.18 -14.35
C ASP A 93 -21.97 10.14 -15.54
N MET A 94 -22.25 9.61 -16.73
CA MET A 94 -22.31 10.39 -17.97
C MET A 94 -23.58 11.25 -18.07
N THR A 95 -24.38 11.31 -17.01
CA THR A 95 -25.62 12.10 -16.93
C THR A 95 -25.44 13.40 -16.13
N GLU A 96 -24.29 13.61 -15.50
CA GLU A 96 -24.01 14.87 -14.81
C GLU A 96 -23.68 15.97 -15.84
N GLN A 97 -24.66 16.85 -16.07
CA GLN A 97 -24.48 18.02 -16.91
C GLN A 97 -23.63 19.04 -16.13
N PRO A 98 -22.47 19.50 -16.68
CA PRO A 98 -21.65 20.48 -15.99
C PRO A 98 -22.46 21.76 -15.76
N THR A 99 -22.63 22.13 -14.50
CA THR A 99 -23.17 23.43 -14.11
C THR A 99 -22.16 24.50 -14.54
N LEU A 100 -22.39 25.09 -15.71
CA LEU A 100 -21.65 26.25 -16.17
C LEU A 100 -22.01 27.43 -15.25
N ILE A 101 -21.14 27.71 -14.28
CA ILE A 101 -21.17 28.99 -13.56
C ILE A 101 -20.68 30.03 -14.57
N VAL A 102 -21.62 30.74 -15.18
CA VAL A 102 -21.30 31.91 -16.00
C VAL A 102 -20.95 33.04 -15.05
N GLU A 103 -19.67 33.18 -14.71
CA GLU A 103 -19.18 34.43 -14.13
C GLU A 103 -19.23 35.50 -15.21
N THR A 104 -20.10 36.49 -15.02
CA THR A 104 -20.13 37.71 -15.84
C THR A 104 -18.88 38.51 -15.53
N PRO A 105 -18.00 38.82 -16.50
CA PRO A 105 -16.81 39.60 -16.22
C PRO A 105 -17.19 41.06 -16.00
N THR A 106 -17.17 41.50 -14.75
CA THR A 106 -17.19 42.92 -14.42
C THR A 106 -15.82 43.48 -14.77
N LEU A 107 -15.74 44.28 -15.84
CA LEU A 107 -14.52 44.98 -16.23
C LEU A 107 -14.26 46.13 -15.23
N GLU A 108 -13.44 45.88 -14.21
CA GLU A 108 -12.77 46.98 -13.50
C GLU A 108 -11.51 47.37 -14.27
N VAL A 109 -11.57 48.52 -14.92
CA VAL A 109 -10.42 49.19 -15.51
C VAL A 109 -9.64 49.84 -14.37
N THR A 110 -8.58 49.18 -13.91
CA THR A 110 -7.49 49.85 -13.20
C THR A 110 -6.35 50.10 -14.18
N ALA A 111 -6.19 51.36 -14.55
CA ALA A 111 -4.99 51.86 -15.18
C ALA A 111 -3.79 51.72 -14.20
N GLN A 112 -2.59 51.95 -14.72
CA GLN A 112 -1.29 52.02 -14.04
C GLN A 112 -0.48 50.72 -13.93
N GLY A 113 0.58 50.66 -14.75
CA GLY A 113 1.87 50.07 -14.37
C GLY A 113 2.25 48.78 -15.08
N LEU A 114 3.20 48.86 -16.01
CA LEU A 114 3.97 47.70 -16.46
C LEU A 114 4.60 47.01 -15.24
N ILE A 115 4.23 45.75 -14.98
CA ILE A 115 5.01 44.85 -14.13
C ILE A 115 5.53 43.72 -15.04
N PRO A 116 6.85 43.53 -15.17
CA PRO A 116 7.40 42.40 -15.89
C PRO A 116 7.25 41.11 -15.06
N THR A 117 7.32 39.96 -15.73
CA THR A 117 7.44 38.59 -15.16
C THR A 117 6.19 37.90 -14.60
N LEU A 118 5.15 37.81 -15.43
CA LEU A 118 4.19 36.69 -15.39
C LEU A 118 4.80 35.37 -15.92
N SER A 119 6.12 35.25 -16.13
CA SER A 119 6.74 34.00 -16.58
C SER A 119 7.35 33.17 -15.44
N ALA A 120 7.56 33.76 -14.26
CA ALA A 120 8.16 33.07 -13.12
C ALA A 120 7.13 32.25 -12.29
N TYR A 121 5.87 32.65 -12.26
CA TYR A 121 4.80 31.91 -11.55
C TYR A 121 4.48 30.56 -12.18
N LEU A 122 4.60 30.48 -13.51
CA LEU A 122 4.20 29.30 -14.28
C LEU A 122 5.16 28.11 -14.12
N ASN A 123 6.37 28.35 -13.60
CA ASN A 123 7.38 27.30 -13.41
C ASN A 123 7.31 26.64 -12.01
N LYS A 124 6.37 27.06 -11.15
CA LYS A 124 6.19 26.52 -9.78
C LYS A 124 4.91 25.69 -9.59
N GLY A 125 4.29 25.24 -10.68
CA GLY A 125 3.15 24.31 -10.63
C GLY A 125 1.86 24.85 -9.98
N CYS A 126 1.80 26.14 -9.63
CA CYS A 126 0.61 26.76 -9.05
C CYS A 126 -0.38 27.11 -10.17
N VAL A 127 -1.50 26.38 -10.22
CA VAL A 127 -2.58 26.61 -11.19
C VAL A 127 -3.67 27.44 -10.52
N PRO A 128 -3.95 28.67 -10.99
CA PRO A 128 -4.98 29.52 -10.41
C PRO A 128 -6.33 28.82 -10.28
N GLY A 129 -6.96 28.92 -9.11
CA GLY A 129 -8.27 28.30 -8.82
C GLY A 129 -8.25 26.79 -8.54
N GLN A 130 -7.14 26.09 -8.78
CA GLN A 130 -7.00 24.66 -8.50
C GLN A 130 -5.97 24.36 -7.42
N VAL A 131 -4.78 24.96 -7.47
CA VAL A 131 -3.74 24.79 -6.44
C VAL A 131 -3.13 26.14 -6.16
N ASN A 132 -3.35 26.63 -4.94
CA ASN A 132 -2.82 27.91 -4.51
C ASN A 132 -2.15 27.81 -3.15
N TRP A 133 -0.91 28.25 -3.08
CA TRP A 133 -0.15 28.35 -1.84
C TRP A 133 -0.40 29.71 -1.20
N SER A 134 -0.80 29.73 0.08
CA SER A 134 -1.12 30.98 0.78
C SER A 134 -0.05 31.39 1.79
N TYR A 135 0.67 30.44 2.39
CA TYR A 135 1.72 30.74 3.37
C TYR A 135 2.67 29.54 3.57
N PRO A 136 4.00 29.77 3.69
CA PRO A 136 4.71 31.06 3.59
C PRO A 136 4.84 31.57 2.16
N LEU A 137 4.99 32.90 2.00
CA LEU A 137 5.18 33.52 0.69
C LEU A 137 6.65 33.40 0.23
N ASP A 138 6.87 33.54 -1.07
CA ASP A 138 8.22 33.48 -1.64
C ASP A 138 9.08 34.63 -1.09
N GLY A 139 10.22 34.29 -0.48
CA GLY A 139 11.11 35.24 0.18
C GLY A 139 10.81 35.52 1.66
N ASP A 140 9.79 34.91 2.26
CA ASP A 140 9.52 35.06 3.69
C ASP A 140 10.62 34.41 4.55
N GLY A 141 11.10 35.16 5.54
CA GLY A 141 11.98 34.65 6.59
C GLY A 141 11.17 33.88 7.64
N VAL A 142 11.13 32.56 7.53
CA VAL A 142 10.43 31.69 8.49
C VAL A 142 11.40 31.10 9.53
N SER A 143 10.95 30.97 10.79
CA SER A 143 11.75 30.41 11.88
C SER A 143 10.88 29.67 12.89
N GLY A 144 11.38 28.55 13.42
CA GLY A 144 10.66 27.71 14.38
C GLY A 144 9.63 26.79 13.72
N ALA A 145 8.50 26.58 14.38
CA ALA A 145 7.39 25.80 13.83
C ALA A 145 6.60 26.64 12.84
N VAL A 146 6.56 26.23 11.58
CA VAL A 146 5.89 26.94 10.48
C VAL A 146 4.67 26.12 10.05
N GLU A 147 3.49 26.72 10.13
CA GLU A 147 2.27 26.13 9.61
C GLU A 147 2.18 26.41 8.10
N LEU A 148 1.85 25.41 7.29
CA LEU A 148 1.78 25.56 5.83
C LEU A 148 0.32 25.65 5.42
N ASN A 149 -0.06 26.74 4.74
CA ASN A 149 -1.44 26.97 4.35
C ASN A 149 -1.58 27.08 2.83
N GLY A 150 -2.57 26.38 2.27
CA GLY A 150 -2.90 26.44 0.86
C GLY A 150 -4.28 25.88 0.57
N THR A 151 -4.72 26.04 -0.67
CA THR A 151 -5.98 25.49 -1.18
C THR A 151 -5.69 24.53 -2.32
N VAL A 152 -6.35 23.38 -2.28
CA VAL A 152 -6.29 22.36 -3.34
C VAL A 152 -7.73 22.01 -3.72
N ASN A 153 -8.13 22.43 -4.90
CA ASN A 153 -9.45 22.28 -5.48
C ASN A 153 -9.35 21.59 -6.84
N ILE A 154 -8.94 20.32 -6.82
CA ILE A 154 -8.83 19.46 -8.01
C ILE A 154 -9.98 18.44 -7.97
N VAL A 155 -10.71 18.33 -9.07
CA VAL A 155 -11.79 17.34 -9.22
C VAL A 155 -11.20 15.93 -9.11
N ASN A 156 -11.81 15.07 -8.28
CA ASN A 156 -11.35 13.71 -7.99
C ASN A 156 -9.95 13.61 -7.32
N LEU A 157 -9.58 14.56 -6.46
CA LEU A 157 -8.37 14.45 -5.65
C LEU A 157 -8.45 13.23 -4.71
N GLY A 158 -7.58 12.24 -4.92
CA GLY A 158 -7.53 11.03 -4.08
C GLY A 158 -6.64 11.19 -2.85
N PHE A 159 -5.42 11.69 -3.02
CA PHE A 159 -4.46 11.93 -1.94
C PHE A 159 -3.59 13.13 -2.26
N TYR A 160 -3.03 13.77 -1.23
CA TYR A 160 -2.04 14.83 -1.37
C TYR A 160 -0.78 14.47 -0.58
N LYS A 161 0.37 14.89 -1.07
CA LYS A 161 1.67 14.76 -0.41
C LYS A 161 2.36 16.11 -0.45
N ILE A 162 3.02 16.47 0.65
CA ILE A 162 3.84 17.68 0.76
C ILE A 162 5.26 17.21 1.08
N GLU A 163 6.21 17.66 0.26
CA GLU A 163 7.64 17.41 0.43
C GLU A 163 8.35 18.76 0.47
N TYR A 164 9.37 18.89 1.30
CA TYR A 164 10.18 20.09 1.40
C TYR A 164 11.64 19.71 1.57
N SER A 165 12.52 20.50 0.95
CA SER A 165 13.97 20.35 1.05
C SER A 165 14.60 21.72 1.27
N SER A 166 15.71 21.78 2.01
CA SER A 166 16.56 22.97 2.01
C SER A 166 17.22 23.04 0.63
N GLY A 167 17.13 24.20 -0.04
CA GLY A 167 17.23 24.38 -1.50
C GLY A 167 18.52 24.00 -2.24
N ASP A 168 19.25 22.98 -1.79
CA ASP A 168 20.50 22.51 -2.37
C ASP A 168 20.69 20.98 -2.26
N GLN A 169 19.61 20.21 -2.02
CA GLN A 169 19.65 18.74 -1.96
C GLN A 169 18.58 18.16 -2.88
N ASP A 170 18.98 17.34 -3.87
CA ASP A 170 18.09 16.54 -4.75
C ASP A 170 17.36 15.39 -4.01
N ASN A 171 17.29 15.48 -2.68
CA ASN A 171 16.66 14.53 -1.80
C ASN A 171 15.31 15.12 -1.37
N TRP A 172 14.24 14.73 -2.06
CA TRP A 172 12.85 15.11 -1.78
C TRP A 172 12.14 14.06 -0.92
#